data_AF-A0A7J7Q1Z7-F1
#
_entry.id   AF-A0A7J7Q1Z7-F1
#
_cell.length_a   1.000
_cell.length_b   1.000
_cell.length_c   1.000
_cell.angle_alpha   90.00
_cell.angle_beta   90.00
_cell.angle_gamma   90.00
#
_symmetry.space_group_name_H-M   'P 1'
#
loop_
_entity.id
_entity.type
_entity.pdbx_description
1 polymer ?
#
loop_
_entity_poly.entity_id
_entity_poly.type
_entity_poly.pdbx_seq_one_letter_code
_entity_poly.pdbx_strand_id
1 'polypeptide(L)'
;MVRHNNVIPNGHWKKKWQFSVKTWFNQPARKLRRRNARAEKARALFPRPTAGPLRPVVRGQTIRYNSKQKLGRGFSLEELKEAGIPRKLAPTIGIAVDNRRRNRSLESLQVT
;
A
#
# COMPACT_ATOMS: atom_id res chain seq x y z
N MET A 1 40.23 -16.87 10.25
CA MET A 1 40.93 -16.13 11.31
C MET A 1 41.04 -14.68 10.86
N VAL A 2 40.59 -13.73 11.68
CA VAL A 2 40.68 -12.30 11.34
C VAL A 2 42.17 -11.93 11.28
N ARG A 3 42.58 -11.23 10.22
CA ARG A 3 43.95 -10.69 10.09
C ARG A 3 43.90 -9.18 10.29
N HIS A 4 44.97 -8.60 10.85
CA HIS A 4 45.07 -7.16 11.14
C HIS A 4 43.96 -6.66 12.09
N ASN A 5 43.78 -5.34 12.16
CA ASN A 5 42.73 -4.69 12.94
C ASN A 5 41.38 -4.67 12.18
N ASN A 6 40.98 -5.81 11.61
CA ASN A 6 39.71 -5.93 10.90
C ASN A 6 38.58 -6.30 11.87
N VAL A 7 37.37 -5.85 11.58
CA VAL A 7 36.17 -6.24 12.32
C VAL A 7 35.90 -7.73 12.14
N ILE A 8 35.45 -8.41 13.19
CA ILE A 8 35.05 -9.81 13.13
C ILE A 8 33.95 -9.99 12.08
N PRO A 9 34.13 -10.85 11.07
CA PRO A 9 33.14 -11.02 10.02
C PRO A 9 31.86 -11.65 10.57
N ASN A 10 30.77 -10.89 10.59
CA ASN A 10 29.43 -11.38 10.93
C ASN A 10 28.62 -11.72 9.66
N GLY A 11 29.12 -12.69 8.89
CA GLY A 11 28.47 -13.18 7.68
C GLY A 11 27.25 -14.05 7.99
N HIS A 12 26.09 -13.69 7.45
CA HIS A 12 24.83 -14.43 7.65
C HIS A 12 24.65 -15.58 6.65
N TRP A 13 25.70 -16.36 6.41
CA TRP A 13 25.75 -17.44 5.41
C TRP A 13 26.05 -18.81 6.06
N LYS A 14 25.56 -19.00 7.29
CA LYS A 14 25.82 -20.19 8.13
C LYS A 14 25.04 -21.43 7.68
N LYS A 15 24.03 -21.26 6.82
CA LYS A 15 23.19 -22.34 6.24
C LYS A 15 23.63 -22.65 4.81
N LYS A 16 23.07 -23.71 4.21
CA LYS A 16 23.24 -24.08 2.79
C LYS A 16 22.56 -23.06 1.83
N TRP A 17 22.99 -21.80 1.89
CA TRP A 17 22.38 -20.65 1.19
C TRP A 17 22.43 -20.77 -0.34
N GLN A 18 23.42 -21.49 -0.87
CA GLN A 18 23.63 -21.70 -2.31
C GLN A 18 22.43 -22.41 -2.97
N PHE A 19 21.68 -23.22 -2.22
CA PHE A 19 20.47 -23.89 -2.73
C PHE A 19 19.25 -22.97 -2.80
N SER A 20 19.30 -21.80 -2.14
CA SER A 20 18.18 -20.86 -2.03
C SER A 20 18.54 -19.48 -2.59
N VAL A 21 19.27 -19.46 -3.71
CA VAL A 21 19.66 -18.22 -4.39
C VAL A 21 18.51 -17.72 -5.27
N LYS A 22 17.95 -16.57 -4.90
CA LYS A 22 16.94 -15.88 -5.70
C LYS A 22 17.62 -15.00 -6.76
N THR A 23 17.62 -15.46 -8.01
CA THR A 23 18.06 -14.65 -9.14
C THR A 23 16.97 -13.69 -9.62
N TRP A 24 17.37 -12.60 -10.28
CA TRP A 24 16.47 -11.53 -10.74
C TRP A 24 16.31 -11.46 -12.26
N PHE A 25 16.76 -12.49 -13.00
CA PHE A 25 16.63 -12.55 -14.48
C PHE A 25 15.17 -12.43 -14.97
N ASN A 26 14.21 -12.90 -14.15
CA ASN A 26 12.77 -12.79 -14.44
C ASN A 26 12.18 -11.40 -14.18
N GLN A 27 12.98 -10.39 -13.80
CA GLN A 27 12.49 -9.03 -13.52
C GLN A 27 11.84 -8.35 -14.76
N PRO A 28 12.47 -8.30 -15.96
CA PRO A 28 11.84 -7.71 -17.15
C PRO A 28 10.54 -8.44 -17.55
N ALA A 29 10.55 -9.78 -17.59
CA ALA A 29 9.35 -10.56 -17.89
C ALA A 29 8.20 -10.28 -16.90
N ARG A 30 8.51 -10.12 -15.61
CA ARG A 30 7.50 -9.71 -14.60
C ARG A 30 6.98 -8.30 -14.81
N LYS A 31 7.80 -7.36 -15.29
CA LYS A 31 7.34 -5.99 -15.62
C LYS A 31 6.36 -6.03 -16.81
N LEU A 32 6.69 -6.76 -17.87
CA LEU A 32 5.82 -6.92 -19.03
C LEU A 32 4.49 -7.57 -18.64
N ARG A 33 4.53 -8.67 -17.88
CA ARG A 33 3.31 -9.36 -17.40
C ARG A 33 2.39 -8.43 -16.60
N ARG A 34 2.95 -7.62 -15.69
CA ARG A 34 2.16 -6.63 -14.92
C ARG A 34 1.58 -5.53 -15.81
N ARG A 35 2.28 -5.11 -16.86
CA ARG A 35 1.77 -4.14 -17.82
C ARG A 35 0.57 -4.70 -18.59
N ASN A 36 0.70 -5.92 -19.12
CA ASN A 36 -0.37 -6.56 -19.89
C ASN A 36 -1.62 -6.80 -19.02
N ALA A 37 -1.44 -7.31 -17.81
CA ALA A 37 -2.55 -7.51 -16.86
C ALA A 37 -3.26 -6.20 -16.50
N ARG A 38 -2.53 -5.07 -16.39
CA ARG A 38 -3.16 -3.75 -16.19
C ARG A 38 -3.96 -3.30 -17.42
N ALA A 39 -3.46 -3.53 -18.63
CA ALA A 39 -4.15 -3.20 -19.87
C ALA A 39 -5.40 -4.06 -20.10
N GLU A 40 -5.34 -5.35 -19.78
CA GLU A 40 -6.50 -6.26 -19.76
C GLU A 40 -7.55 -5.80 -18.74
N LYS A 41 -7.13 -5.49 -17.51
CA LYS A 41 -8.02 -4.96 -16.48
C LYS A 41 -8.68 -3.64 -16.89
N ALA A 42 -7.94 -2.76 -17.55
CA ALA A 42 -8.47 -1.47 -18.04
C ALA A 42 -9.58 -1.68 -19.07
N ARG A 43 -9.37 -2.59 -20.04
CA ARG A 43 -10.38 -2.96 -21.04
C ARG A 43 -11.63 -3.56 -20.38
N ALA A 44 -11.46 -4.45 -19.41
CA ALA A 44 -12.57 -5.11 -18.73
C ALA A 44 -13.40 -4.18 -17.83
N LEU A 45 -12.78 -3.15 -17.23
CA LEU A 45 -13.46 -2.21 -16.32
C LEU A 45 -14.06 -0.99 -17.00
N PHE A 46 -13.77 -0.76 -18.29
CA PHE A 46 -14.29 0.38 -19.04
C PHE A 46 -15.83 0.50 -18.84
N PRO A 47 -16.35 1.67 -18.44
CA PRO A 47 -15.74 3.00 -18.45
C PRO A 47 -15.01 3.42 -17.16
N ARG A 48 -14.92 2.57 -16.13
CA ARG A 48 -14.36 2.94 -14.82
C ARG A 48 -12.83 2.99 -14.84
N PRO A 49 -12.21 3.87 -14.01
CA PRO A 49 -10.75 3.98 -13.94
C PRO A 49 -10.09 2.73 -13.34
N THR A 50 -8.92 2.35 -13.88
CA THR A 50 -8.20 1.12 -13.47
C THR A 50 -7.49 1.23 -12.12
N ALA A 51 -7.24 2.47 -11.64
CA ALA A 51 -6.55 2.77 -10.39
C ALA A 51 -7.24 2.19 -9.15
N GLY A 52 -8.51 1.81 -9.28
CA GLY A 52 -9.31 1.22 -8.21
C GLY A 52 -10.18 2.26 -7.50
N PRO A 53 -10.76 1.89 -6.35
CA PRO A 53 -11.63 2.77 -5.61
C PRO A 53 -10.87 3.94 -4.97
N LEU A 54 -11.57 5.05 -4.74
CA LEU A 54 -11.07 6.21 -3.99
C LEU A 54 -10.64 5.77 -2.58
N ARG A 55 -9.50 6.31 -2.13
CA ARG A 55 -8.93 6.03 -0.80
C ARG A 55 -8.60 7.35 -0.10
N PRO A 56 -8.81 7.45 1.23
CA PRO A 56 -8.57 8.69 1.95
C PRO A 56 -7.08 8.95 2.15
N VAL A 57 -6.73 10.21 2.38
CA VAL A 57 -5.40 10.61 2.83
C VAL A 57 -5.30 10.37 4.34
N VAL A 58 -4.24 9.68 4.78
CA VAL A 58 -4.01 9.33 6.18
C VAL A 58 -2.56 9.65 6.55
N ARG A 59 -2.32 10.02 7.81
CA ARG A 59 -0.99 10.32 8.33
C ARG A 59 -0.27 9.07 8.91
N GLY A 60 1.04 9.16 9.09
CA GLY A 60 1.82 8.14 9.81
C GLY A 60 1.49 8.09 11.31
N GLN A 61 1.79 6.97 11.97
CA GLN A 61 1.45 6.76 13.39
C GLN A 61 2.44 7.44 14.35
N THR A 62 3.74 7.34 14.06
CA THR A 62 4.79 7.85 14.96
C THR A 62 5.06 9.33 14.71
N ILE A 63 5.61 10.03 15.72
CA ILE A 63 5.97 11.45 15.65
C ILE A 63 6.82 11.74 14.40
N ARG A 64 7.82 10.89 14.12
CA ARG A 64 8.70 11.00 12.95
C ARG A 64 7.95 11.00 11.60
N TYR A 65 6.83 10.32 11.50
CA TYR A 65 6.10 10.11 10.24
C TYR A 65 4.71 10.73 10.19
N ASN A 66 4.27 11.41 11.25
CA ASN A 66 2.97 12.07 11.29
C ASN A 66 2.86 13.21 10.26
N SER A 67 3.97 13.88 9.94
CA SER A 67 4.01 14.88 8.86
C SER A 67 3.82 14.27 7.45
N LYS A 68 4.04 12.96 7.29
CA LYS A 68 3.91 12.30 5.99
C LYS A 68 2.48 11.85 5.76
N GLN A 69 1.96 12.24 4.59
CA GLN A 69 0.67 11.78 4.09
C GLN A 69 0.84 10.52 3.24
N LYS A 70 -0.15 9.63 3.30
CA LYS A 70 -0.22 8.39 2.51
C LYS A 70 -1.67 8.06 2.17
N LEU A 71 -1.88 7.24 1.13
CA LEU A 71 -3.19 6.69 0.85
C LEU A 71 -3.53 5.60 1.87
N GLY A 72 -4.65 5.78 2.56
CA GLY A 72 -5.20 4.85 3.53
C GLY A 72 -5.83 3.61 2.88
N ARG A 73 -6.41 2.74 3.71
CA ARG A 73 -7.11 1.55 3.21
C ARG A 73 -8.47 1.92 2.61
N GLY A 74 -9.24 2.74 3.32
CA GLY A 74 -10.59 3.20 3.00
C GLY A 74 -11.09 4.23 4.03
N PHE A 75 -12.20 4.90 3.70
CA PHE A 75 -12.84 5.93 4.52
C PHE A 75 -13.47 5.34 5.79
N SER A 76 -13.49 6.13 6.86
CA SER A 76 -14.16 5.78 8.09
C SER A 76 -15.68 5.94 7.94
N LEU A 77 -16.44 5.34 8.85
CA LEU A 77 -17.90 5.49 8.84
C LEU A 77 -18.34 6.92 9.19
N GLU A 78 -17.54 7.64 9.97
CA GLU A 78 -17.78 9.03 10.36
C GLU A 78 -17.61 9.95 9.14
N GLU A 79 -16.53 9.79 8.38
CA GLU A 79 -16.28 10.57 7.16
C GLU A 79 -17.37 10.34 6.10
N LEU A 80 -17.78 9.08 5.91
CA LEU A 80 -18.86 8.77 4.97
C LEU A 80 -20.20 9.38 5.41
N LYS A 81 -20.46 9.42 6.72
CA LYS A 81 -21.68 10.02 7.26
C LYS A 81 -21.68 11.54 7.06
N GLU A 82 -20.55 12.20 7.28
CA GLU A 82 -20.40 13.65 7.07
C GLU A 82 -20.51 14.02 5.57
N ALA A 83 -19.97 13.18 4.69
CA ALA A 83 -20.13 13.31 3.24
C ALA A 83 -21.54 12.93 2.73
N GLY A 84 -22.45 12.46 3.59
CA GLY A 84 -23.80 12.05 3.20
C GLY A 84 -23.87 10.74 2.39
N ILE A 85 -22.82 9.91 2.42
CA ILE A 85 -22.71 8.69 1.62
C ILE A 85 -23.04 7.46 2.49
N PRO A 86 -24.07 6.67 2.14
CA PRO A 86 -24.36 5.43 2.86
C PRO A 86 -23.24 4.39 2.73
N ARG A 87 -22.83 3.77 3.84
CA ARG A 87 -21.74 2.78 3.88
C ARG A 87 -21.89 1.60 2.90
N LYS A 88 -23.13 1.20 2.58
CA LYS A 88 -23.41 0.10 1.65
C LYS A 88 -23.32 0.53 0.19
N LEU A 89 -23.58 1.82 -0.08
CA LEU A 89 -23.48 2.41 -1.41
C LEU A 89 -22.03 2.76 -1.77
N ALA A 90 -21.22 3.19 -0.80
CA ALA A 90 -19.84 3.59 -1.04
C ALA A 90 -19.01 2.58 -1.88
N PRO A 91 -19.00 1.27 -1.61
CA PRO A 91 -18.25 0.31 -2.41
C PRO A 91 -18.74 0.18 -3.86
N THR A 92 -20.03 0.39 -4.13
CA THR A 92 -20.59 0.22 -5.48
C THR A 92 -20.21 1.38 -6.40
N ILE A 93 -20.16 2.59 -5.85
CA ILE A 93 -19.70 3.80 -6.55
C ILE A 93 -18.17 3.92 -6.62
N GLY A 94 -17.43 2.97 -6.03
CA GLY A 94 -15.98 2.94 -6.09
C GLY A 94 -15.28 3.74 -4.98
N ILE A 95 -15.84 3.80 -3.78
CA ILE A 95 -15.21 4.37 -2.59
C ILE A 95 -14.85 3.21 -1.64
N ALA A 96 -13.59 3.11 -1.24
CA ALA A 96 -13.14 2.07 -0.32
C ALA A 96 -13.56 2.41 1.11
N VAL A 97 -14.09 1.44 1.85
CA VAL A 97 -14.53 1.63 3.24
C VAL A 97 -13.64 0.84 4.21
N ASP A 98 -13.25 1.46 5.32
CA ASP A 98 -12.52 0.79 6.41
C ASP A 98 -13.20 1.04 7.77
N ASN A 99 -14.05 0.09 8.16
CA ASN A 99 -14.82 0.14 9.42
C ASN A 99 -13.95 0.15 10.69
N ARG A 100 -12.64 -0.15 10.58
CA ARG A 100 -11.73 -0.21 11.72
C ARG A 100 -11.07 1.13 12.05
N ARG A 101 -11.07 2.07 11.11
CA ARG A 101 -10.44 3.39 11.31
C ARG A 101 -11.35 4.26 12.17
N ARG A 102 -10.77 4.92 13.16
CA ARG A 102 -11.43 5.92 14.00
C ARG A 102 -10.64 7.21 13.91
N ASN A 103 -11.31 8.34 13.69
CA ASN A 103 -10.67 9.64 13.69
C ASN A 103 -10.76 10.22 15.10
N ARG A 104 -9.62 10.65 15.64
CA ARG A 104 -9.56 11.27 16.98
C ARG A 104 -9.37 12.79 16.92
N SER A 105 -8.92 13.31 15.79
CA SER A 105 -8.71 14.74 15.56
C SER A 105 -9.70 15.26 14.52
N LEU A 106 -10.31 16.40 14.83
CA LEU A 106 -11.24 17.09 13.93
C LEU A 106 -10.57 17.51 12.62
N GLU A 107 -9.31 17.96 12.68
CA GLU A 107 -8.53 18.30 11.48
C GLU A 107 -8.45 17.15 10.47
N SER A 108 -8.35 15.90 10.96
CA SER A 108 -8.30 14.74 10.05
C SER A 108 -9.65 14.40 9.42
N LEU A 109 -10.74 14.81 10.07
CA LEU A 109 -12.10 14.64 9.60
C LEU A 109 -12.38 15.64 8.45
N GLN A 110 -12.01 16.90 8.64
CA GLN A 110 -12.28 18.01 7.70
C GLN A 110 -11.40 18.03 6.45
N VAL A 111 -10.18 17.46 6.51
CA VAL A 111 -9.25 17.42 5.36
C VAL A 111 -9.68 16.39 4.30
N THR A 112 -10.72 15.61 4.59
CA THR A 112 -11.25 14.56 3.73
C THR A 112 -12.40 15.08 2.87
#